data_AF-A0A964G6T9-F1
#
_entry.id   AF-A0A964G6T9-F1
#
_cell.length_a   1.000
_cell.length_b   1.000
_cell.length_c   1.000
_cell.angle_alpha   90.00
_cell.angle_beta   90.00
_cell.angle_gamma   90.00
#
_symmetry.space_group_name_H-M   'P 1'
#
loop_
_entity.id
_entity.type
_entity.pdbx_description
1 polymer ?
#
loop_
_entity_poly.entity_id
_entity_poly.type
_entity_poly.pdbx_seq_one_letter_code
_entity_poly.pdbx_strand_id
1 'polypeptide(L)'
;MKDKRHQHPGTPPLLSVVEQAQLLQTLRTPTADGGLWNSRKVAEWIGNLLDRPVSVQRGWDYLRSLEFRLRVPRPEHDLADLEAQEAWKKNCEREPNEFNSSIHWQQ
;
A
#
# COMPACT_ATOMS: atom_id res chain seq x y z
N MET A 1 -16.01 11.43 36.45
CA MET A 1 -16.01 12.11 35.13
C MET A 1 -15.59 11.08 34.08
N LYS A 2 -16.45 10.73 33.11
CA LYS A 2 -16.08 9.82 32.02
C LYS A 2 -15.62 10.64 30.81
N ASP A 3 -14.51 10.22 30.20
CA ASP A 3 -13.93 10.85 29.02
C ASP A 3 -14.90 10.70 27.82
N LYS A 4 -15.40 11.83 27.31
CA LYS A 4 -16.46 11.89 26.28
C LYS A 4 -15.91 11.93 24.85
N ARG A 5 -14.58 11.81 24.66
CA ARG A 5 -13.95 11.92 23.33
C ARG A 5 -14.35 10.80 22.37
N HIS A 6 -14.72 9.64 22.88
CA HIS A 6 -15.22 8.52 22.08
C HIS A 6 -16.65 8.71 21.53
N GLN A 7 -17.37 9.73 22.00
CA GLN A 7 -18.78 9.95 21.63
C GLN A 7 -18.96 10.98 20.51
N HIS A 8 -17.88 11.62 20.06
CA HIS A 8 -17.93 12.47 18.88
C HIS A 8 -17.63 11.62 17.64
N PRO A 9 -18.64 11.24 16.83
CA PRO A 9 -18.35 10.91 15.45
C PRO A 9 -17.68 12.16 14.88
N GLY A 10 -16.44 12.03 14.40
CA GLY A 10 -15.69 13.16 13.88
C GLY A 10 -16.46 13.93 12.80
N THR A 11 -15.91 15.05 12.35
CA THR A 11 -16.48 15.82 11.25
C THR A 11 -16.83 14.90 10.07
N PRO A 12 -18.06 14.97 9.53
CA PRO A 12 -18.45 14.13 8.41
C PRO A 12 -17.48 14.33 7.24
N PRO A 13 -17.13 13.24 6.53
CA PRO A 13 -16.21 13.33 5.41
C PRO A 13 -16.76 14.30 4.36
N LEU A 14 -15.86 15.05 3.73
CA LEU A 14 -16.20 16.04 2.70
C LEU A 14 -16.90 15.41 1.47
N LEU A 15 -16.60 14.14 1.22
CA LEU A 15 -17.09 13.34 0.10
C LEU A 15 -18.04 12.25 0.62
N SER A 16 -19.18 12.13 -0.04
CA SER A 16 -20.07 10.99 0.07
C SER A 16 -19.39 9.69 -0.39
N VAL A 17 -19.93 8.54 0.01
CA VAL A 17 -19.42 7.22 -0.36
C VAL A 17 -19.39 7.03 -1.88
N VAL A 18 -20.37 7.59 -2.59
CA VAL A 18 -20.45 7.54 -4.06
C VAL A 18 -19.28 8.29 -4.69
N GLU A 19 -18.99 9.49 -4.20
CA GLU A 19 -17.91 10.34 -4.70
C GLU A 19 -16.53 9.72 -4.41
N GLN A 20 -16.38 9.06 -3.26
CA GLN A 20 -15.18 8.29 -2.93
C GLN A 20 -14.97 7.11 -3.88
N ALA A 21 -16.04 6.43 -4.30
CA ALA A 21 -15.95 5.36 -5.30
C ALA A 21 -15.57 5.90 -6.69
N GLN A 22 -16.09 7.07 -7.08
CA GLN A 22 -15.67 7.75 -8.31
C GLN A 22 -14.20 8.16 -8.28
N LEU A 23 -13.73 8.65 -7.13
CA LEU A 23 -12.31 8.96 -6.93
C LEU A 23 -11.46 7.69 -7.09
N LEU A 24 -11.83 6.58 -6.45
CA LEU A 24 -11.15 5.29 -6.59
C LEU A 24 -11.08 4.81 -8.04
N GLN A 25 -12.18 4.94 -8.80
CA GLN A 25 -12.20 4.56 -10.21
C GLN A 25 -11.27 5.45 -11.04
N THR A 26 -11.27 6.76 -10.75
CA THR A 26 -10.38 7.73 -11.39
C THR A 26 -8.90 7.45 -11.08
N LEU A 27 -8.58 7.06 -9.85
CA LEU A 27 -7.21 6.70 -9.42
C LEU A 27 -6.65 5.46 -10.13
N ARG A 28 -7.51 4.56 -10.63
CA ARG A 28 -7.09 3.37 -11.40
C ARG A 28 -6.63 3.72 -12.81
N THR A 29 -7.09 4.85 -13.33
CA THR A 29 -6.70 5.33 -14.66
C THR A 29 -5.46 6.22 -14.54
N PRO A 30 -4.46 6.07 -15.42
CA PRO A 30 -3.33 6.99 -15.45
C PRO A 30 -3.82 8.42 -15.69
N THR A 31 -3.17 9.40 -15.04
CA THR A 31 -3.52 10.81 -15.29
C THR A 31 -3.20 11.19 -16.73
N ALA A 32 -3.93 12.14 -17.31
CA ALA A 32 -3.73 12.59 -18.70
C ALA A 32 -2.29 13.06 -19.00
N ASP A 33 -1.58 13.48 -17.96
CA ASP A 33 -0.19 13.91 -17.95
C ASP A 33 0.82 12.71 -17.90
N GLY A 34 0.34 11.47 -17.92
CA GLY A 34 1.15 10.25 -17.88
C GLY A 34 1.79 9.95 -16.52
N GLY A 35 1.61 10.85 -15.54
CA GLY A 35 2.17 10.72 -14.20
C GLY A 35 1.23 10.05 -13.18
N LEU A 36 1.79 9.81 -12.00
CA LEU A 36 1.07 9.28 -10.86
C LEU A 36 0.09 10.31 -10.25
N TRP A 37 -0.92 9.81 -9.53
CA TRP A 37 -1.86 10.64 -8.79
C TRP A 37 -1.19 11.28 -7.55
N ASN A 38 -1.08 12.60 -7.56
CA ASN A 38 -0.55 13.41 -6.47
C ASN A 38 -1.68 14.06 -5.67
N SER A 39 -1.41 14.44 -4.42
CA SER A 39 -2.37 15.12 -3.53
C SER A 39 -2.96 16.41 -4.13
N ARG A 40 -2.17 17.16 -4.93
CA ARG A 40 -2.65 18.33 -5.67
C ARG A 40 -3.66 17.95 -6.75
N LYS A 41 -3.32 16.96 -7.60
CA LYS A 41 -4.21 16.47 -8.68
C LYS A 41 -5.53 15.94 -8.10
N VAL A 42 -5.47 15.23 -6.96
CA VAL A 42 -6.66 14.78 -6.25
C VAL A 42 -7.48 15.95 -5.71
N ALA A 43 -6.84 16.96 -5.08
CA ALA A 43 -7.56 18.13 -4.60
C ALA A 43 -8.22 18.95 -5.73
N GLU A 44 -7.55 19.07 -6.88
CA GLU A 44 -8.12 19.70 -8.08
C GLU A 44 -9.31 18.91 -8.62
N TRP A 45 -9.20 17.57 -8.71
CA TRP A 45 -10.32 16.72 -9.11
C TRP A 45 -11.52 16.84 -8.16
N ILE A 46 -11.27 16.80 -6.84
CA ILE A 46 -12.34 16.98 -5.83
C ILE A 46 -12.92 18.39 -5.90
N GLY A 47 -12.10 19.40 -6.16
CA GLY A 47 -12.56 20.78 -6.32
C GLY A 47 -13.44 20.97 -7.55
N ASN A 48 -13.11 20.32 -8.65
CA ASN A 48 -13.93 20.30 -9.87
C ASN A 48 -15.25 19.54 -9.66
N LEU A 49 -15.25 18.45 -8.89
CA LEU A 49 -16.46 17.69 -8.56
C LEU A 49 -17.43 18.50 -7.69
N LEU A 50 -16.89 19.26 -6.74
CA LEU A 50 -17.65 20.01 -5.73
C LEU A 50 -17.84 21.49 -6.08
N ASP A 51 -17.37 21.92 -7.26
CA ASP A 51 -17.34 23.32 -7.72
C ASP A 51 -16.79 24.31 -6.68
N ARG A 52 -15.74 23.90 -5.95
CA ARG A 52 -15.13 24.75 -4.91
C ARG A 52 -13.64 24.48 -4.74
N PRO A 53 -12.85 25.48 -4.30
CA PRO A 53 -11.44 25.25 -4.00
C PRO A 53 -11.28 24.32 -2.80
N VAL A 54 -10.48 23.28 -2.99
CA VAL A 54 -10.16 22.29 -1.95
C VAL A 54 -8.67 22.33 -1.66
N SER A 55 -8.31 22.34 -0.37
CA SER A 55 -6.92 22.31 0.04
C SER A 55 -6.23 21.01 -0.38
N VAL A 56 -4.99 21.12 -0.84
CA VAL A 56 -4.11 19.97 -1.18
C VAL A 56 -4.03 18.96 -0.03
N GLN A 57 -4.11 19.43 1.22
CA GLN A 57 -4.07 18.58 2.39
C GLN A 57 -5.26 17.61 2.45
N ARG A 58 -6.45 18.03 2.00
CA ARG A 58 -7.61 17.13 1.89
C ARG A 58 -7.43 16.08 0.81
N GLY A 59 -6.79 16.43 -0.31
CA GLY A 59 -6.45 15.44 -1.34
C GLY A 59 -5.54 14.34 -0.80
N TRP A 60 -4.61 14.68 0.09
CA TRP A 60 -3.75 13.69 0.75
C TRP A 60 -4.49 12.86 1.80
N ASP A 61 -5.38 13.45 2.57
CA ASP A 61 -6.21 12.74 3.55
C ASP A 61 -7.06 11.65 2.88
N TYR A 62 -7.60 11.94 1.69
CA TYR A 62 -8.31 10.96 0.88
C TYR A 62 -7.40 9.87 0.30
N LEU A 63 -6.22 10.22 -0.22
CA LEU A 63 -5.26 9.22 -0.68
C LEU A 63 -4.86 8.25 0.44
N ARG A 64 -4.68 8.76 1.66
CA ARG A 64 -4.39 7.94 2.84
C ARG A 64 -5.58 7.07 3.23
N SER A 65 -6.79 7.62 3.25
CA SER A 65 -8.01 6.91 3.65
C SER A 65 -8.38 5.79 2.68
N LEU A 66 -8.08 5.96 1.38
CA LEU A 66 -8.30 4.95 0.35
C LEU A 66 -7.23 3.83 0.35
N GLU A 67 -6.36 3.80 1.37
CA GLU A 67 -5.20 2.91 1.50
C GLU A 67 -4.38 2.80 0.21
N PHE A 68 -4.34 3.88 -0.58
CA PHE A 68 -3.59 3.90 -1.83
C PHE A 68 -2.10 3.90 -1.48
N ARG A 69 -1.53 2.71 -1.37
CA ARG A 69 -0.11 2.50 -1.13
C ARG A 69 0.59 2.59 -2.47
N LEU A 70 1.56 3.49 -2.57
CA LEU A 70 2.52 3.49 -3.66
C LEU A 70 3.34 2.20 -3.58
N ARG A 71 2.90 1.14 -4.26
CA ARG A 71 3.67 -0.09 -4.37
C ARG A 71 4.66 0.06 -5.51
N VAL A 72 5.82 0.64 -5.20
CA VAL A 72 6.95 0.65 -6.14
C VAL A 72 7.45 -0.79 -6.27
N PRO A 73 7.57 -1.35 -7.49
CA PRO A 73 8.24 -2.63 -7.66
C PRO A 73 9.66 -2.50 -7.11
N ARG A 74 10.12 -3.48 -6.33
CA ARG A 74 11.50 -3.46 -5.82
C ARG A 74 12.42 -3.32 -7.05
N PRO A 75 13.34 -2.34 -7.08
CA PRO A 75 14.26 -2.21 -8.18
C PRO A 75 15.01 -3.53 -8.37
N GLU A 76 14.91 -4.09 -9.57
CA GLU A 76 15.62 -5.30 -9.95
C GLU A 76 17.08 -4.94 -10.20
N HIS A 77 18.00 -5.81 -9.79
CA HIS A 77 19.43 -5.57 -9.95
C HIS A 77 19.83 -5.91 -11.39
N ASP A 78 20.24 -4.92 -12.18
CA ASP A 78 20.49 -5.03 -13.62
C ASP A 78 21.51 -6.13 -13.99
N LEU A 79 22.47 -6.42 -13.09
CA LEU A 79 23.52 -7.42 -13.28
C LEU A 79 23.19 -8.79 -12.66
N ALA A 80 21.93 -9.03 -12.28
CA ALA A 80 21.51 -10.29 -11.72
C ALA A 80 21.46 -11.38 -12.81
N ASP A 81 22.48 -12.23 -12.85
CA ASP A 81 22.47 -13.43 -13.67
C ASP A 81 21.44 -14.44 -13.11
N LEU A 82 20.43 -14.77 -13.93
CA LEU A 82 19.33 -15.65 -13.53
C LEU A 82 19.82 -17.08 -13.24
N GLU A 83 20.82 -17.57 -14.00
CA GLU A 83 21.34 -18.93 -13.87
C GLU A 83 22.10 -19.11 -12.54
N ALA A 84 22.89 -18.11 -12.15
CA ALA A 84 23.55 -18.08 -10.84
C ALA A 84 22.56 -18.08 -9.66
N GLN A 85 21.41 -17.41 -9.79
CA GLN A 85 20.37 -17.40 -8.73
C GLN A 85 19.66 -18.75 -8.58
N GLU A 86 19.38 -19.44 -9.69
CA GLU A 86 18.74 -20.76 -9.67
C GLU A 86 19.67 -21.82 -9.06
N ALA A 87 20.97 -21.75 -9.37
CA ALA A 87 21.98 -22.62 -8.76
C ALA A 87 22.09 -22.43 -7.24
N TRP A 88 22.05 -21.18 -6.76
CA TRP A 88 22.11 -20.87 -5.33
C TRP A 88 20.87 -21.38 -4.59
N LYS A 89 19.68 -21.25 -5.16
CA LYS A 89 18.42 -21.72 -4.56
C LYS A 89 18.42 -23.22 -4.23
N LYS A 90 19.19 -24.01 -5.00
CA LYS A 90 19.31 -25.47 -4.83
C LYS A 90 20.21 -25.86 -3.64
N ASN A 91 21.12 -24.99 -3.21
CA ASN A 91 22.08 -25.28 -2.12
C ASN A 91 21.59 -24.82 -0.72
N CYS A 92 20.36 -24.31 -0.61
CA CYS A 92 19.75 -23.90 0.67
C CYS A 92 18.95 -25.02 1.36
N GLU A 93 19.05 -26.26 0.89
CA GLU A 93 18.51 -27.42 1.58
C GLU A 93 19.35 -27.65 2.84
N ARG A 94 18.80 -27.28 4.01
CA ARG A 94 19.35 -27.56 5.34
C ARG A 94 19.97 -28.96 5.36
N GLU A 95 21.25 -29.06 5.69
CA GLU A 95 21.85 -30.34 6.01
C GLU A 95 20.99 -31.04 7.09
N PRO A 96 20.59 -32.31 6.89
CA PRO A 96 19.90 -33.04 7.93
C PRO A 96 20.85 -33.19 9.10
N ASN A 97 20.54 -32.49 10.20
CA ASN A 97 21.27 -32.54 11.46
C ASN A 97 21.45 -34.00 11.93
N GLU A 98 22.63 -34.58 11.73
CA GLU A 98 23.02 -35.94 12.16
C GLU A 98 23.03 -36.12 13.70
N PHE A 99 22.62 -35.10 14.46
CA PHE A 99 22.70 -35.08 15.92
C PHE A 99 21.50 -35.73 16.65
N ASN A 100 20.68 -36.56 15.98
CA ASN A 100 19.59 -37.27 16.65
C ASN A 100 19.60 -38.79 16.47
N SER A 101 20.75 -39.36 16.08
CA SER A 101 20.94 -40.80 15.87
C SER A 101 21.54 -41.56 17.07
N SER A 102 21.56 -40.98 18.28
CA SER A 102 22.22 -41.61 19.45
C SER A 102 21.33 -41.79 20.70
N ILE A 103 20.00 -41.81 20.56
CA ILE A 103 19.14 -42.31 21.66
C ILE A 103 18.99 -43.82 21.53
N HIS A 104 19.99 -44.53 22.04
CA HIS A 104 19.97 -45.98 22.26
C HIS A 104 19.22 -46.26 23.57
N TRP A 105 17.95 -46.67 23.49
CA TRP A 105 17.21 -47.24 24.62
C TRP A 105 17.65 -48.69 24.82
N GLN A 106 18.60 -48.89 25.73
CA GLN A 106 19.04 -50.20 26.18
C GLN A 106 18.03 -50.75 27.21
N GLN A 107 17.51 -51.95 26.94
CA GLN A 107 16.62 -52.72 27.82
C GLN A 107 17.42 -53.64 28.73
#